data_AF-A0A973SB11-F1
#
_entry.id   AF-A0A973SB11-F1
#
_cell.length_a   1.000
_cell.length_b   1.000
_cell.length_c   1.000
_cell.angle_alpha   90.00
_cell.angle_beta   90.00
_cell.angle_gamma   90.00
#
_symmetry.space_group_name_H-M   'P 1'
#
loop_
_entity.id
_entity.type
_entity.pdbx_description
1 polymer ?
#
loop_
_entity_poly.entity_id
_entity_poly.type
_entity_poly.pdbx_seq_one_letter_code
_entity_poly.pdbx_strand_id
1 'polypeptide(L)' 'MPYYRLYFLDGFTGHIDHFREFEAEDDEAAVRVAERWREDRAMDLWNRERKLKRWERPALPD' A
#
# COMPACT_ATOMS: atom_id res chain seq x y z
N MET A 1 -2.83 11.69 15.33
CA MET A 1 -3.19 11.22 13.99
C MET A 1 -2.80 9.76 13.86
N PRO A 2 -3.61 8.91 13.23
CA PRO A 2 -3.25 7.52 12.99
C PRO A 2 -2.01 7.40 12.10
N TYR A 3 -1.15 6.44 12.44
CA TYR A 3 0.11 6.17 11.74
C TYR A 3 -0.08 5.01 10.78
N TYR A 4 0.11 5.29 9.50
CA TYR A 4 -0.06 4.34 8.42
C TYR A 4 1.29 3.93 7.85
N ARG A 5 1.40 2.67 7.48
CA ARG A 5 2.54 2.06 6.80
C ARG A 5 2.05 1.48 5.51
N LEU A 6 2.58 1.98 4.40
CA LEU A 6 2.35 1.41 3.09
C LEU A 6 3.57 0.63 2.66
N TYR A 7 3.41 -0.67 2.48
CA TYR A 7 4.44 -1.55 1.95
C TYR A 7 4.29 -1.63 0.44
N PHE A 8 5.35 -1.31 -0.29
CA PHE A 8 5.43 -1.47 -1.73
C PHE A 8 6.03 -2.84 -2.02
N LEU A 9 5.26 -3.68 -2.67
CA LEU A 9 5.68 -4.99 -3.10
C LEU A 9 6.17 -4.87 -4.55
N ASP A 10 7.37 -5.37 -4.81
CA ASP A 10 7.83 -5.62 -6.16
C ASP A 10 6.92 -6.67 -6.78
N GLY A 11 6.27 -6.30 -7.88
CA GLY A 11 5.33 -7.22 -8.51
C GLY A 11 6.02 -8.42 -9.14
N PHE A 12 7.30 -8.31 -9.51
CA PHE A 12 8.01 -9.35 -10.26
C PHE A 12 8.47 -10.49 -9.37
N THR A 13 8.93 -10.16 -8.17
CA THR A 13 9.47 -11.11 -7.18
C THR A 13 8.53 -11.33 -5.99
N GLY A 14 7.53 -10.47 -5.79
CA GLY A 14 6.67 -10.48 -4.60
C GLY A 14 7.39 -10.00 -3.34
N HIS A 15 8.62 -9.50 -3.45
CA HIS A 15 9.38 -8.99 -2.32
C HIS A 15 8.93 -7.58 -1.94
N ILE A 16 9.06 -7.23 -0.65
CA ILE A 16 8.88 -5.84 -0.20
C ILE A 16 10.10 -5.07 -0.68
N ASP A 17 9.90 -4.15 -1.63
CA ASP A 17 10.97 -3.30 -2.17
C ASP A 17 11.27 -2.17 -1.17
N HIS A 18 10.23 -1.48 -0.71
CA HIS A 18 10.33 -0.45 0.32
C HIS A 18 8.99 -0.26 1.03
N PHE A 19 9.03 0.38 2.19
CA PHE A 19 7.83 0.83 2.88
C PHE A 19 7.88 2.34 3.10
N ARG A 20 6.69 2.95 3.14
CA ARG A 20 6.52 4.37 3.41
C ARG A 20 5.57 4.56 4.57
N GLU A 21 6.04 5.26 5.58
CA GLU A 21 5.25 5.63 6.74
C GLU A 21 4.69 7.04 6.53
N PHE A 22 3.40 7.23 6.82
CA PHE A 22 2.74 8.51 6.72
C PHE A 22 1.58 8.61 7.69
N GLU A 23 1.23 9.84 8.08
CA GLU A 23 0.08 10.14 8.91
C GLU A 23 -1.09 10.53 8.01
N ALA A 24 -2.28 10.02 8.31
CA ALA A 24 -3.51 10.43 7.64
C ALA A 24 -4.57 10.72 8.69
N GLU A 25 -5.62 11.43 8.30
CA GLU A 25 -6.73 11.78 9.19
C GLU A 25 -7.55 10.54 9.56
N ASP A 26 -7.83 9.70 8.56
CA ASP A 26 -8.65 8.48 8.67
C ASP A 26 -8.18 7.41 7.68
N ASP A 27 -8.75 6.20 7.82
CA ASP A 27 -8.44 5.06 6.97
C ASP A 27 -8.77 5.35 5.48
N GLU A 28 -9.85 6.08 5.20
CA GLU A 28 -10.18 6.54 3.84
C GLU A 28 -9.14 7.51 3.27
N ALA A 29 -8.66 8.45 4.09
CA ALA A 29 -7.61 9.38 3.67
C ALA A 29 -6.32 8.61 3.37
N ALA A 30 -5.99 7.61 4.18
CA ALA A 30 -4.84 6.74 3.97
C ALA A 30 -4.95 5.92 2.68
N VAL A 31 -6.13 5.39 2.37
CA VAL A 31 -6.41 4.70 1.12
C VAL A 31 -6.24 5.64 -0.07
N ARG A 32 -6.78 6.87 -0.03
CA ARG A 32 -6.63 7.84 -1.13
C ARG A 32 -5.17 8.24 -1.36
N VAL A 33 -4.40 8.42 -0.30
CA VAL A 33 -2.95 8.71 -0.40
C VAL A 33 -2.21 7.53 -1.03
N ALA A 34 -2.49 6.31 -0.56
CA ALA A 34 -1.91 5.09 -1.11
C ALA A 34 -2.29 4.91 -2.60
N GLU A 35 -3.54 5.18 -2.97
CA GLU A 35 -4.00 5.09 -4.36
C GLU A 35 -3.27 6.07 -5.29
N ARG A 36 -2.90 7.27 -4.81
CA ARG A 36 -2.07 8.20 -5.60
C ARG A 36 -0.66 7.67 -5.85
N TRP A 37 -0.16 6.77 -5.00
CA TRP A 37 1.14 6.13 -5.19
C TRP A 37 1.04 4.78 -5.89
N ARG A 38 -0.18 4.31 -6.17
CA ARG A 38 -0.41 3.05 -6.88
C ARG A 38 -0.01 3.20 -8.35
N GLU A 39 1.26 2.97 -8.63
CA GLU A 39 1.84 3.02 -9.98
C GLU A 39 1.90 1.59 -10.56
N ASP A 40 0.75 0.91 -10.62
CA ASP A 40 0.61 -0.48 -11.11
C ASP A 40 1.36 -1.57 -10.31
N ARG A 41 1.78 -1.25 -9.08
CA ARG A 41 2.46 -2.18 -8.17
C ARG A 41 1.51 -2.81 -7.17
N ALA A 42 1.89 -3.99 -6.67
CA ALA A 42 1.24 -4.57 -5.51
C ALA A 42 1.64 -3.77 -4.26
N MET A 43 0.69 -3.48 -3.38
CA MET A 43 0.95 -2.70 -2.17
C MET A 43 0.08 -3.17 -1.02
N ASP A 44 0.54 -2.94 0.20
CA ASP A 44 -0.17 -3.30 1.43
C ASP A 44 -0.22 -2.10 2.37
N LEU A 45 -1.42 -1.59 2.65
CA LEU A 45 -1.64 -0.52 3.63
C LEU A 45 -1.99 -1.12 5.00
N TRP A 46 -1.22 -0.72 5.99
CA TRP A 46 -1.34 -1.11 7.39
C TRP A 46 -1.50 0.13 8.27
N ASN A 47 -2.32 0.00 9.30
CA ASN A 47 -2.47 0.95 10.40
C ASN A 47 -1.96 0.27 11.68
N ARG A 48 -0.70 0.56 12.06
CA ARG A 48 0.05 -0.12 13.13
C ARG A 48 0.05 -1.66 13.04
N GLU A 49 -0.98 -2.30 13.58
CA GLU A 49 -1.13 -3.77 13.66
C GLU A 49 -2.31 -4.28 12.83
N ARG A 50 -3.08 -3.37 12.19
CA ARG A 50 -4.27 -3.69 11.40
C ARG A 50 -4.00 -3.47 9.92
N LYS A 51 -4.12 -4.53 9.13
CA LYS A 51 -4.12 -4.41 7.67
C LYS A 51 -5.43 -3.78 7.21
N LEU A 52 -5.34 -2.64 6.53
CA LEU A 52 -6.52 -1.93 6.02
C LEU A 52 -6.88 -2.38 4.61
N LYS A 53 -5.88 -2.44 3.73
CA LYS A 53 -6.11 -2.74 2.32
C LYS A 53 -4.87 -3.37 1.70
N ARG A 54 -5.10 -4.30 0.78
CA ARG A 54 -4.10 -4.83 -0.14
C ARG A 54 -4.49 -4.44 -1.55
N TRP A 55 -3.54 -3.93 -2.30
CA TRP A 55 -3.65 -3.81 -3.74
C TRP A 55 -2.81 -4.92 -4.35
N GLU A 56 -3.47 -5.74 -5.15
CA GLU A 56 -2.80 -6.73 -5.97
C GLU A 56 -2.36 -6.04 -7.26
N ARG A 57 -1.19 -6.44 -7.78
CA ARG A 57 -0.80 -6.06 -9.14
C ARG A 57 -1.80 -6.73 -10.09
N PRO A 58 -2.39 -6.00 -11.05
CA PRO A 58 -3.15 -6.68 -12.09
C PRO A 58 -2.21 -7.69 -12.76
N ALA A 59 -2.58 -8.97 -12.71
CA ALA A 59 -1.88 -9.98 -13.49
C ALA A 59 -2.06 -9.57 -14.95
N LEU A 60 -1.02 -9.00 -15.57
CA LEU A 60 -1.00 -8.81 -17.01
C LEU A 60 -1.25 -10.20 -17.62
N PRO A 61 -2.34 -10.40 -18.39
CA PRO A 61 -2.47 -11.60 -19.19
C PRO A 61 -1.38 -11.59 -20.27
N ASP A 62 -0.72 -12.73 -20.44
CA ASP A 62 0.31 -13.01 -21.44
C ASP A 62 -0.14 -12.67 -22.87
#